data_AF-A0A355YRF3-F1
#
_entry.id   AF-A0A355YRF3-F1
#
_cell.length_a   1.000
_cell.length_b   1.000
_cell.length_c   1.000
_cell.angle_alpha   90.00
_cell.angle_beta   90.00
_cell.angle_gamma   90.00
#
_symmetry.space_group_name_H-M   'P 1'
#
loop_
_entity.id
_entity.type
_entity.pdbx_description
1 polymer ?
#
loop_
_entity_poly.entity_id
_entity_poly.type
_entity_poly.pdbx_seq_one_letter_code
_entity_poly.pdbx_strand_id
1 'polypeptide(L)'
;RVCGALTGGCCLLGYFCGKGEAEELEDPSASHMIQELVEWFETSMKDSYGGSDCEDILEGNPMNKMQRCPEVVEGVFTKCLEILRENGVLA
;
A
#
# COMPACT_ATOMS: atom_id res chain seq x y z
N ARG A 1 -11.99 7.92 4.10
CA ARG A 1 -11.28 7.49 5.31
C ARG A 1 -10.37 6.32 4.91
N VAL A 2 -9.25 6.62 4.27
CA VAL A 2 -8.26 5.62 3.81
C VAL A 2 -6.90 6.28 3.99
N CYS A 3 -5.90 5.54 4.43
CA CYS A 3 -4.53 6.06 4.60
C CYS A 3 -3.93 6.42 3.24
N GLY A 4 -3.31 7.60 3.14
CA GLY A 4 -2.68 8.06 1.91
C GLY A 4 -1.52 7.17 1.45
N ALA A 5 -0.81 6.54 2.39
CA ALA A 5 0.24 5.57 2.07
C ALA A 5 -0.33 4.36 1.33
N LEU A 6 -1.40 3.75 1.85
CA LEU A 6 -2.06 2.61 1.21
C LEU A 6 -2.58 2.98 -0.19
N THR A 7 -3.27 4.11 -0.33
CA THR A 7 -3.73 4.56 -1.65
C THR A 7 -2.57 4.76 -2.62
N GLY A 8 -1.49 5.39 -2.16
CA GLY A 8 -0.27 5.57 -2.96
C GLY A 8 0.36 4.24 -3.38
N GLY A 9 0.42 3.26 -2.47
CA GLY A 9 0.91 1.92 -2.77
C GLY A 9 0.07 1.18 -3.81
N CYS A 10 -1.27 1.22 -3.68
CA CYS A 10 -2.16 0.63 -4.69
C CYS A 10 -1.98 1.31 -6.06
N CYS A 11 -1.81 2.63 -6.10
CA CYS A 11 -1.51 3.35 -7.35
C CYS A 11 -0.15 2.96 -7.92
N LEU A 12 0.87 2.73 -7.08
CA LEU A 12 2.19 2.29 -7.51
C LEU A 12 2.13 0.88 -8.11
N LEU A 13 1.43 -0.06 -7.49
CA LEU A 13 1.21 -1.39 -8.08
C LEU A 13 0.43 -1.30 -9.40
N GLY A 14 -0.63 -0.48 -9.43
CA GLY A 14 -1.39 -0.22 -10.65
C GLY A 14 -0.57 0.40 -11.78
N TYR A 15 0.47 1.18 -11.47
CA TYR A 15 1.40 1.71 -12.47
C TYR A 15 2.19 0.61 -13.17
N PHE A 16 2.59 -0.43 -12.45
CA PHE A 16 3.35 -1.55 -13.02
C PHE A 16 2.47 -2.62 -13.66
N CYS A 17 1.28 -2.84 -13.12
CA CYS A 17 0.46 -4.01 -13.44
C CYS A 17 -0.87 -3.66 -14.12
N GLY A 18 -1.21 -2.37 -14.19
CA GLY A 18 -2.39 -1.90 -14.88
C GLY A 18 -2.23 -1.96 -16.40
N LYS A 19 -3.34 -1.70 -17.10
CA LYS A 19 -3.37 -1.54 -18.54
C LYS A 19 -2.64 -0.25 -18.95
N GLY A 20 -1.63 -0.34 -19.81
CA GLY A 20 -0.91 0.81 -20.36
C GLY A 20 -1.67 1.44 -21.52
N GLU A 21 -1.59 0.83 -22.69
CA GLU A 21 -2.28 1.29 -23.91
C GLU A 21 -3.72 0.80 -24.01
N ALA A 22 -4.54 1.43 -24.87
CA ALA A 22 -5.96 1.12 -25.02
C ALA A 22 -6.26 -0.33 -25.44
N GLU A 23 -5.29 -1.01 -26.06
CA GLU A 23 -5.40 -2.40 -26.52
C GLU A 23 -4.81 -3.41 -25.53
N GLU A 24 -4.01 -2.96 -24.55
CA GLU A 24 -3.40 -3.85 -23.56
C GLU A 24 -4.44 -4.36 -22.55
N LEU A 25 -4.11 -5.45 -21.88
CA LEU A 25 -4.86 -5.92 -20.72
C LEU A 25 -4.01 -5.69 -19.48
N GLU A 26 -4.66 -5.49 -18.34
CA GLU A 26 -3.96 -5.51 -17.06
C GLU A 26 -3.31 -6.88 -16.83
N ASP A 27 -2.24 -6.88 -16.02
CA ASP A 27 -1.63 -8.11 -15.55
C ASP A 27 -2.69 -8.94 -14.79
N PRO A 28 -2.88 -10.23 -15.11
CA PRO A 28 -3.86 -11.08 -14.42
C PRO A 28 -3.66 -11.13 -12.89
N SER A 29 -2.43 -10.91 -12.42
CA SER A 29 -2.05 -10.89 -11.01
C SER A 29 -2.20 -9.51 -10.37
N ALA A 30 -2.55 -8.45 -11.12
CA ALA A 30 -2.67 -7.08 -10.59
C ALA A 30 -3.63 -7.01 -9.40
N SER A 31 -4.82 -7.61 -9.54
CA SER A 31 -5.81 -7.65 -8.47
C SER A 31 -5.29 -8.39 -7.22
N HIS A 32 -4.53 -9.46 -7.42
CA HIS A 32 -3.95 -10.24 -6.32
C HIS A 32 -2.87 -9.45 -5.57
N MET A 33 -1.96 -8.79 -6.29
CA MET A 33 -0.91 -7.96 -5.70
C MET A 33 -1.49 -6.78 -4.89
N ILE A 34 -2.53 -6.12 -5.40
CA ILE A 34 -3.22 -5.04 -4.69
C ILE A 34 -3.89 -5.59 -3.42
N GLN A 35 -4.56 -6.74 -3.51
CA GLN A 35 -5.19 -7.38 -2.36
C GLN A 35 -4.15 -7.73 -1.28
N GLU A 36 -3.01 -8.29 -1.67
CA GLU A 36 -1.93 -8.63 -0.73
C GLU A 36 -1.43 -7.39 0.01
N LEU A 37 -1.24 -6.27 -0.70
CA LEU A 37 -0.84 -5.00 -0.08
C LEU A 37 -1.88 -4.52 0.94
N VAL A 38 -3.18 -4.58 0.59
CA VAL A 38 -4.27 -4.15 1.47
C VAL A 38 -4.33 -5.02 2.72
N GLU A 39 -4.29 -6.35 2.58
CA GLU A 39 -4.35 -7.29 3.71
C GLU A 39 -3.14 -7.14 4.64
N TRP A 40 -1.95 -7.01 4.07
CA TRP A 40 -0.74 -6.74 4.83
C TRP A 40 -0.83 -5.40 5.58
N PHE A 41 -1.32 -4.35 4.92
CA PHE A 41 -1.42 -3.03 5.53
C PHE A 41 -2.44 -3.01 6.67
N GLU A 42 -3.62 -3.59 6.47
CA GLU A 42 -4.66 -3.67 7.49
C GLU A 42 -4.18 -4.42 8.73
N THR A 43 -3.49 -5.55 8.53
CA THR A 43 -2.91 -6.34 9.63
C THR A 43 -1.82 -5.54 10.36
N SER A 44 -0.84 -5.00 9.61
CA SER A 44 0.31 -4.29 10.19
C SER A 44 -0.09 -3.04 10.97
N MET A 45 -1.05 -2.26 10.43
CA MET A 45 -1.54 -1.06 11.10
C MET A 45 -2.42 -1.39 12.30
N LYS A 46 -3.23 -2.44 12.21
CA LYS A 46 -4.04 -2.90 13.35
C LYS A 46 -3.15 -3.36 14.51
N ASP A 47 -2.08 -4.10 14.22
CA ASP A 47 -1.13 -4.57 15.23
C ASP A 47 -0.34 -3.41 15.87
N SER A 48 0.00 -2.37 15.10
CA SER A 48 0.81 -1.25 15.59
C SER A 48 -0.01 -0.12 16.23
N TYR A 49 -1.20 0.14 15.72
CA TYR A 49 -1.99 1.35 16.01
C TYR A 49 -3.47 1.08 16.33
N GLY A 50 -3.91 -0.17 16.34
CA GLY A 50 -5.30 -0.55 16.64
C GLY A 50 -6.26 -0.46 15.45
N GLY A 51 -5.84 0.10 14.32
CA GLY A 51 -6.61 0.12 13.07
C GLY A 51 -5.84 0.73 11.90
N SER A 52 -6.43 0.67 10.70
CA SER A 52 -5.76 1.00 9.43
C SER A 52 -6.11 2.37 8.85
N ASP A 53 -7.05 3.08 9.47
CA ASP A 53 -7.37 4.45 9.06
C ASP A 53 -6.51 5.49 9.78
N CYS A 54 -6.48 6.72 9.26
CA CYS A 54 -5.68 7.78 9.87
C CYS A 54 -6.21 8.23 11.24
N GLU A 55 -7.45 7.93 11.61
CA GLU A 55 -7.97 8.26 12.93
C GLU A 55 -7.30 7.37 13.99
N ASP A 56 -7.25 6.06 13.73
CA ASP A 56 -6.56 5.08 14.55
C ASP A 56 -5.04 5.29 14.54
N ILE A 57 -4.43 5.38 13.36
CA ILE A 57 -2.97 5.56 13.22
C ILE A 57 -2.47 6.81 13.94
N LEU A 58 -3.25 7.89 13.93
CA LEU A 58 -2.86 9.14 14.57
C LEU A 58 -3.35 9.27 16.02
N GLU A 59 -4.16 8.33 16.51
CA GLU A 59 -4.85 8.42 17.81
C GLU A 59 -5.58 9.76 17.98
N GLY A 60 -6.23 10.24 16.92
CA GLY A 60 -6.89 11.55 16.91
C GLY A 60 -5.98 12.77 17.07
N ASN A 61 -4.65 12.60 17.12
CA ASN A 61 -3.68 13.68 17.26
C ASN A 61 -2.91 13.94 15.94
N PRO A 62 -3.20 15.04 15.22
CA PRO A 62 -2.52 15.38 13.97
C PRO A 62 -1.01 15.52 14.08
N MET A 63 -0.45 15.77 15.27
CA MET A 63 0.99 15.91 15.45
C MET A 63 1.73 14.58 15.33
N ASN A 64 1.04 13.46 15.54
CA ASN A 64 1.58 12.13 15.34
C ASN A 64 1.95 11.87 13.86
N LYS A 65 1.44 12.67 12.91
CA LYS A 65 1.81 12.56 11.48
C LYS A 65 3.32 12.65 11.28
N MET A 66 4.01 13.55 12.00
CA MET A 66 5.45 13.73 11.84
C MET A 66 6.26 12.54 12.36
N GLN A 67 5.71 11.77 13.30
CA GLN A 67 6.39 10.65 13.94
C GLN A 67 6.03 9.30 13.30
N ARG A 68 4.78 9.14 12.84
CA ARG A 68 4.24 7.85 12.38
C ARG A 68 4.17 7.73 10.86
N CYS A 69 3.72 8.77 10.16
CA CYS A 69 3.49 8.67 8.72
C CYS A 69 4.77 8.39 7.90
N PRO A 70 5.97 8.89 8.25
CA PRO A 70 7.19 8.54 7.53
C PRO A 70 7.44 7.02 7.49
N GLU A 71 7.36 6.35 8.63
CA GLU A 71 7.54 4.90 8.74
C GLU A 71 6.44 4.12 8.02
N VAL A 72 5.18 4.59 8.10
CA VAL A 72 4.07 3.97 7.37
C VAL A 72 4.26 4.08 5.85
N VAL A 73 4.73 5.22 5.35
CA VAL A 73 5.00 5.43 3.92
C VAL A 73 6.16 4.56 3.46
N GLU A 74 7.25 4.51 4.22
CA GLU A 74 8.42 3.66 3.92
C GLU A 74 8.04 2.18 3.93
N GLY A 75 7.25 1.74 4.91
CA GLY A 75 6.76 0.36 5.01
C GLY A 75 5.91 -0.02 3.80
N VAL A 76 4.95 0.82 3.41
CA VAL A 76 4.13 0.57 2.22
C VAL A 76 4.98 0.51 0.96
N PHE A 77 5.94 1.44 0.79
CA PHE A 77 6.83 1.42 -0.37
C PHE A 77 7.66 0.13 -0.42
N THR A 78 8.24 -0.26 0.71
CA THR A 78 9.03 -1.49 0.82
C THR A 78 8.20 -2.73 0.49
N LYS A 79 6.98 -2.84 1.06
CA LYS A 79 6.09 -3.97 0.77
C LYS A 79 5.66 -4.00 -0.70
N CYS A 80 5.41 -2.85 -1.34
CA CYS A 80 5.13 -2.82 -2.78
C CYS A 80 6.30 -3.39 -3.58
N LEU A 81 7.55 -3.02 -3.26
CA LEU A 81 8.72 -3.56 -3.94
C LEU A 81 8.91 -5.05 -3.69
N GLU A 82 8.57 -5.56 -2.51
CA GLU A 82 8.54 -7.00 -2.22
C GLU A 82 7.53 -7.73 -3.11
N ILE A 83 6.28 -7.27 -3.12
CA ILE A 83 5.19 -7.85 -3.94
C ILE A 83 5.58 -7.87 -5.43
N LEU A 84 6.12 -6.76 -5.95
CA LEU A 84 6.54 -6.68 -7.35
C LEU A 84 7.69 -7.65 -7.67
N ARG A 85 8.64 -7.86 -6.74
CA ARG A 85 9.75 -8.82 -6.92
C ARG A 85 9.27 -10.27 -6.84
N GLU A 86 8.39 -10.58 -5.90
CA GLU A 86 7.80 -11.92 -5.73
C GLU A 86 6.97 -12.34 -6.95
N ASN A 87 6.36 -11.37 -7.64
CA ASN A 87 5.61 -11.58 -8.87
C ASN A 87 6.47 -11.44 -10.15
N GLY A 88 7.79 -11.22 -10.02
CA GLY A 88 8.71 -11.12 -11.16
C GLY A 88 8.55 -9.87 -12.03
N VAL A 89 7.85 -8.85 -11.53
CA VAL A 89 7.61 -7.57 -12.23
C VAL A 89 8.81 -6.63 -12.10
N LEU A 90 9.50 -6.68 -10.95
CA LEU A 90 10.71 -5.91 -10.67
C LEU A 90 11.88 -6.86 -10.34
N ALA A 91 13.09 -6.50 -10.76
CA ALA A 91 14.32 -7.26 -10.53
C ALA A 91 14.92 -7.01 -9.14
#